data_AF-A0A498ILE7-F1
#
_entry.id   AF-A0A498ILE7-F1
#
_cell.length_a   1.000
_cell.length_b   1.000
_cell.length_c   1.000
_cell.angle_alpha   90.00
_cell.angle_beta   90.00
_cell.angle_gamma   90.00
#
_symmetry.space_group_name_H-M   'P 1'
#
loop_
_entity.id
_entity.type
_entity.pdbx_description
1 polymer ?
#
loop_
_entity_poly.entity_id
_entity_poly.type
_entity_poly.pdbx_seq_one_letter_code
_entity_poly.pdbx_strand_id
1 'polypeptide(L)'
;MVKKHIKQGQGHEGGIFTVEAPLHASNVQVVDPVTGRAVKVGVRYLEDGTKVRVSRGLGASGSIIPRPEILKIRTTPRPTVAGPKDTPMDVVLEKTYDAKTGKGMPEL
;
A
#
# COMPACT_ATOMS: atom_id res chain seq x y z
N MET A 1 -22.32 -7.50 9.86
CA MET A 1 -22.28 -8.53 8.80
C MET A 1 -23.67 -8.73 8.24
N VAL A 2 -23.78 -9.06 6.96
CA VAL A 2 -25.07 -9.27 6.27
C VAL A 2 -25.09 -10.68 5.69
N LYS A 3 -26.25 -11.34 5.78
CA LYS A 3 -26.46 -12.66 5.17
C LYS A 3 -26.88 -12.48 3.71
N LYS A 4 -26.08 -13.00 2.79
CA LYS A 4 -26.37 -13.00 1.35
C LYS A 4 -26.79 -14.41 0.93
N HIS A 5 -28.00 -14.52 0.39
CA HIS A 5 -28.48 -15.76 -0.21
C HIS A 5 -28.00 -15.82 -1.66
N ILE A 6 -27.23 -16.84 -2.02
CA ILE A 6 -26.70 -17.02 -3.36
C ILE A 6 -27.28 -18.30 -3.96
N LYS A 7 -27.88 -18.17 -5.14
CA LYS A 7 -28.35 -19.31 -5.92
C LYS A 7 -27.15 -20.05 -6.52
N GLN A 8 -27.17 -21.38 -6.44
CA GLN A 8 -26.15 -22.25 -7.03
C GLN A 8 -26.07 -22.06 -8.55
N GLY A 9 -24.85 -22.10 -9.09
CA GLY A 9 -24.58 -22.04 -10.53
C GLY A 9 -23.40 -22.93 -10.92
N GLN A 10 -22.96 -22.83 -12.17
CA GLN A 10 -21.83 -23.63 -12.65
C GLN A 10 -20.52 -23.04 -12.09
N GLY A 11 -19.86 -23.77 -11.20
CA GLY A 11 -18.58 -23.37 -10.59
C GLY A 11 -18.67 -22.70 -9.21
N HIS A 12 -19.86 -22.50 -8.65
CA HIS A 12 -20.02 -22.01 -7.28
C HIS A 12 -21.19 -22.68 -6.55
N GLU A 13 -20.96 -22.97 -5.27
CA GLU A 13 -21.96 -23.59 -4.40
C GLU A 13 -23.03 -22.58 -3.97
N GLY A 14 -24.28 -23.04 -3.86
CA GLY A 14 -25.40 -22.23 -3.37
C GLY A 14 -25.44 -22.25 -1.84
N GLY A 15 -25.92 -21.16 -1.23
CA GLY A 15 -26.02 -21.10 0.22
C GLY A 15 -26.22 -19.71 0.79
N ILE A 16 -26.19 -19.64 2.12
CA ILE A 16 -26.24 -18.39 2.88
C ILE A 16 -24.82 -18.04 3.29
N PHE A 17 -24.27 -16.99 2.67
CA PHE A 17 -22.94 -16.50 2.97
C PHE A 17 -23.01 -15.30 3.90
N THR A 18 -22.22 -15.32 4.97
CA THR A 18 -22.06 -14.16 5.84
C THR A 18 -20.97 -13.27 5.25
N VAL A 19 -21.36 -12.11 4.70
CA VAL A 19 -20.44 -11.18 4.02
C VAL A 19 -20.39 -9.87 4.80
N GLU A 20 -19.24 -9.21 4.75
CA GLU A 20 -19.10 -7.85 5.25
C GLU A 20 -19.88 -6.84 4.38
N ALA A 21 -20.40 -5.80 5.03
CA ALA A 21 -21.16 -4.74 4.36
C ALA A 21 -20.47 -3.40 4.62
N PRO A 22 -20.52 -2.46 3.67
CA PRO A 22 -19.90 -1.16 3.84
C PRO A 22 -20.55 -0.39 4.99
N LEU A 23 -19.73 0.36 5.72
CA LEU A 23 -20.17 1.29 6.76
C LEU A 23 -19.76 2.71 6.35
N HIS A 24 -20.60 3.68 6.66
CA HIS A 24 -20.28 5.08 6.39
C HIS A 24 -19.08 5.54 7.24
N ALA A 25 -18.18 6.33 6.66
CA ALA A 25 -16.92 6.71 7.29
C ALA A 25 -17.08 7.49 8.60
N SER A 26 -18.20 8.20 8.80
CA SER A 26 -18.50 8.90 10.05
C SER A 26 -18.73 7.97 11.24
N ASN A 27 -19.06 6.70 10.99
CA ASN A 27 -19.43 5.73 12.02
C ASN A 27 -18.22 4.89 12.49
N VAL A 28 -17.01 5.19 11.99
CA VAL A 28 -15.78 4.47 12.32
C VAL A 28 -14.69 5.45 12.77
N GLN A 29 -13.79 5.00 13.64
CA GLN A 29 -12.62 5.77 14.10
C GLN A 29 -11.35 4.92 14.08
N VAL A 30 -10.20 5.58 14.01
CA VAL A 30 -8.90 4.91 14.07
C VAL A 30 -8.58 4.57 15.51
N VAL A 31 -8.04 3.37 15.71
CA VAL A 31 -7.60 2.88 17.01
C VAL A 31 -6.14 3.28 17.26
N ASP A 32 -5.85 3.77 18.45
CA ASP A 32 -4.48 4.01 18.91
C ASP A 32 -3.77 2.66 19.15
N PRO A 33 -2.61 2.41 18.53
CA PRO A 33 -1.88 1.15 18.69
C PRO A 33 -1.47 0.84 20.13
N VAL A 34 -1.33 1.85 21.00
CA VAL A 34 -0.88 1.65 22.39
C VAL A 34 -2.06 1.46 23.34
N THR A 35 -3.03 2.36 23.28
CA THR A 35 -4.14 2.38 24.24
C THR A 35 -5.34 1.56 23.81
N GLY A 36 -5.43 1.18 22.53
CA GLY A 36 -6.58 0.47 21.96
C GLY A 36 -7.87 1.30 21.91
N ARG A 37 -7.80 2.60 22.21
CA ARG A 37 -8.96 3.50 22.24
C ARG A 37 -9.18 4.15 20.87
N ALA A 38 -10.43 4.50 20.60
CA ALA A 38 -10.79 5.32 19.43
C ALA A 38 -10.24 6.75 19.61
N VAL A 39 -9.45 7.21 18.65
CA VAL A 39 -8.75 8.50 18.71
C VAL A 39 -8.90 9.29 17.41
N LYS A 40 -8.72 10.62 17.50
CA LYS A 40 -8.60 11.49 16.33
C LYS A 40 -7.18 11.43 15.78
N VAL A 41 -7.01 11.63 14.48
CA VAL A 41 -5.70 11.61 13.83
C VAL A 41 -5.26 13.03 13.48
N GLY A 42 -4.02 13.37 13.84
CA GLY A 42 -3.30 14.54 13.35
C GLY A 42 -2.16 14.14 12.42
N VAL A 43 -1.56 15.13 11.76
CA VAL A 43 -0.39 14.96 10.89
C VAL A 43 0.78 15.76 11.47
N ARG A 44 1.97 15.16 11.49
CA ARG A 44 3.22 15.81 11.86
C ARG A 44 4.33 15.39 10.89
N TYR A 45 5.34 16.23 10.73
CA TYR A 45 6.57 15.88 10.02
C TYR A 45 7.66 15.52 11.02
N LEU A 46 8.41 14.46 10.72
CA LEU A 46 9.64 14.13 11.44
C LEU A 46 10.80 15.01 10.94
N GLU A 47 11.94 14.94 11.62
CA GLU A 47 13.14 15.74 11.29
C GLU A 47 13.70 15.38 9.91
N ASP A 48 13.56 14.11 9.53
CA ASP A 48 13.86 13.52 8.23
C ASP A 48 12.86 13.90 7.11
N GLY A 49 11.85 14.73 7.41
CA GLY A 49 10.86 15.22 6.44
C GLY A 49 9.72 14.23 6.15
N THR A 50 9.74 13.04 6.75
CA THR A 50 8.70 12.02 6.58
C THR A 50 7.38 12.48 7.23
N LYS A 51 6.28 12.39 6.46
CA LYS A 51 4.93 12.72 6.94
C LYS A 51 4.33 11.56 7.72
N VAL A 52 4.06 11.76 9.01
CA VAL A 52 3.51 10.73 9.90
C VAL A 52 2.15 11.15 10.48
N ARG A 53 1.32 10.15 10.79
CA ARG A 53 0.04 10.34 11.50
C ARG A 53 0.27 10.19 13.00
N VAL A 54 -0.37 11.02 13.81
CA VAL A 54 -0.22 11.03 15.28
C VAL A 54 -1.60 10.98 15.93
N SER A 55 -1.77 10.18 16.98
CA SER A 55 -3.02 10.12 17.76
C SER A 55 -3.26 11.41 18.55
N ARG A 56 -4.48 11.94 18.55
CA ARG A 56 -4.91 13.14 19.31
C ARG A 56 -6.22 12.89 20.06
N GLY A 57 -6.36 13.51 21.23
CA GLY A 57 -7.60 13.52 22.02
C GLY A 57 -7.45 12.99 23.45
N LEU A 58 -8.57 12.93 24.18
CA LEU A 58 -8.64 12.35 25.52
C LEU A 58 -8.44 10.83 25.44
N GLY A 59 -7.37 10.34 26.08
CA GLY A 59 -6.99 8.92 26.06
C GLY A 59 -6.07 8.53 24.90
N ALA A 60 -5.53 9.48 24.14
CA ALA A 60 -4.51 9.24 23.13
C ALA A 60 -3.10 9.28 23.75
N SER A 61 -2.23 8.33 23.37
CA SER A 61 -0.82 8.29 23.82
C SER A 61 0.09 9.33 23.13
N GLY A 62 -0.40 9.97 22.05
CA GLY A 62 0.45 10.79 21.18
C GLY A 62 1.36 9.96 20.27
N SER A 63 1.14 8.65 20.17
CA SER A 63 1.95 7.75 19.35
C SER A 63 1.75 7.99 17.85
N ILE A 64 2.78 7.59 17.09
CA ILE A 64 2.75 7.57 15.63
C ILE A 64 1.89 6.38 15.18
N ILE A 65 0.90 6.65 14.33
CA ILE A 65 0.05 5.63 13.70
C ILE A 65 0.60 5.37 12.29
N PRO A 66 1.45 4.35 12.10
CA PRO A 66 2.08 4.11 10.81
C PRO A 66 1.02 3.80 9.74
N ARG A 67 1.37 4.05 8.48
CA ARG A 67 0.54 3.60 7.35
C ARG A 67 0.70 2.07 7.26
N PRO A 68 -0.39 1.29 7.36
CA PRO A 68 -0.30 -0.16 7.35
C PRO A 68 0.28 -0.67 6.03
N GLU A 69 1.02 -1.77 6.08
CA GLU A 69 1.76 -2.32 4.94
C GLU A 69 0.84 -2.76 3.80
N ILE A 70 -0.38 -3.19 4.11
CA ILE A 70 -1.38 -3.59 3.11
C ILE A 70 -1.67 -2.50 2.07
N LEU A 71 -1.54 -1.22 2.45
CA LEU A 71 -1.75 -0.09 1.53
C LEU A 71 -0.56 0.17 0.61
N LYS A 72 0.59 -0.47 0.86
CA LYS A 72 1.79 -0.38 0.01
C LYS A 72 1.81 -1.49 -1.05
N ILE A 73 1.05 -2.55 -0.83
CA ILE A 73 0.94 -3.69 -1.75
C ILE A 73 0.09 -3.28 -2.95
N ARG A 74 0.51 -3.68 -4.15
CA ARG A 74 -0.30 -3.50 -5.36
C ARG A 74 -1.44 -4.51 -5.37
N THR A 75 -2.65 -4.07 -5.77
CA THR A 75 -3.80 -4.95 -5.95
C THR A 75 -3.54 -6.06 -6.96
N THR A 76 -2.78 -5.74 -8.02
CA THR A 76 -2.32 -6.70 -9.02
C THR A 76 -0.80 -6.91 -8.89
N PRO A 77 -0.34 -8.13 -8.56
CA PRO A 77 1.09 -8.40 -8.48
C PRO A 77 1.73 -8.26 -9.86
N ARG A 78 2.94 -7.67 -9.91
CA ARG A 78 3.73 -7.69 -11.15
C ARG A 78 4.42 -9.04 -11.27
N PRO A 79 4.46 -9.65 -12.47
CA PRO A 79 5.30 -10.81 -12.69
C PRO A 79 6.75 -10.42 -12.40
N THR A 80 7.47 -11.26 -11.65
CA THR A 80 8.89 -11.05 -11.31
C THR A 80 9.80 -11.55 -12.43
N VAL A 81 9.29 -12.40 -13.32
CA VAL A 81 10.01 -12.97 -14.44
C VAL A 81 9.93 -12.01 -15.63
N ALA A 82 11.08 -11.70 -16.23
CA ALA A 82 11.15 -10.93 -17.46
C ALA A 82 10.44 -11.69 -18.58
N GLY A 83 9.47 -11.04 -19.23
CA GLY A 83 8.80 -11.59 -20.39
C GLY A 83 9.69 -11.53 -21.65
N PRO A 84 9.26 -12.16 -22.76
CA PRO A 84 10.02 -12.17 -24.01
C PRO A 84 10.30 -10.79 -24.62
N LYS A 85 9.59 -9.75 -24.16
CA LYS A 85 9.74 -8.35 -24.62
C LYS A 85 10.39 -7.44 -23.57
N ASP A 86 10.75 -7.99 -22.40
CA ASP A 86 11.39 -7.21 -21.35
C ASP A 86 12.90 -7.29 -21.48
N THR A 87 13.57 -6.14 -21.48
CA THR A 87 15.03 -6.08 -21.53
C THR A 87 15.63 -6.56 -20.22
N PRO A 88 16.64 -7.46 -20.24
CA PRO A 88 17.32 -7.88 -19.02
C PRO A 88 18.01 -6.69 -18.35
N MET A 89 18.04 -6.71 -17.01
CA MET A 89 18.55 -5.58 -16.21
C MET A 89 20.01 -5.26 -16.52
N ASP A 90 20.79 -6.27 -16.90
CA ASP A 90 22.21 -6.13 -17.25
C ASP A 90 22.43 -5.17 -18.43
N VAL A 91 21.57 -5.25 -19.45
CA VAL A 91 21.63 -4.36 -20.63
C VAL A 91 21.15 -2.95 -20.27
N VAL A 92 20.16 -2.83 -19.39
CA VAL A 92 19.62 -1.52 -18.97
C VAL A 92 20.61 -0.75 -18.09
N LEU A 93 21.30 -1.46 -17.20
CA LEU A 93 22.31 -0.88 -16.31
C LEU A 93 23.65 -0.67 -17.02
N GLU A 94 23.84 -1.23 -18.21
CA GLU A 94 25.04 -1.00 -18.99
C GLU A 94 25.17 0.49 -19.33
N LYS A 95 26.19 1.14 -18.75
CA LYS A 95 26.49 2.54 -19.02
C LYS A 95 27.14 2.66 -20.39
N THR A 96 26.33 2.93 -21.40
CA THR A 96 26.76 3.13 -22.80
C THR A 96 27.35 4.50 -23.07
N TYR A 97 27.03 5.50 -22.24
CA TYR A 97 27.53 6.87 -22.36
C TYR A 97 28.09 7.40 -21.04
N ASP A 98 29.30 7.95 -21.09
CA ASP A 98 29.91 8.69 -19.99
C ASP A 98 30.73 9.88 -20.51
N ALA A 99 30.18 11.08 -20.30
CA ALA A 99 30.79 12.33 -20.74
C ALA A 99 32.13 12.62 -20.05
N LYS A 100 32.39 12.10 -18.84
CA LYS A 100 33.64 12.37 -18.11
C LYS A 100 34.79 11.49 -18.60
N THR A 101 34.48 10.25 -18.94
CA THR A 101 35.49 9.28 -19.41
C THR A 101 35.55 9.20 -20.94
N GLY A 102 34.73 9.98 -21.66
CA GLY A 102 34.65 9.97 -23.13
C GLY A 102 34.02 8.69 -23.71
N LYS A 103 33.40 7.86 -22.87
CA LYS A 103 32.80 6.59 -23.32
C LYS A 103 31.54 6.88 -24.13
N GLY A 104 31.46 6.40 -25.37
CA GLY A 104 30.29 6.56 -26.23
C GLY A 104 30.18 7.91 -26.95
N MET A 105 31.25 8.73 -26.95
CA MET A 105 31.36 9.88 -27.86
C MET A 105 31.99 9.42 -29.18
N PRO A 106 31.46 9.82 -30.35
CA PRO A 106 32.12 9.59 -31.63
C PRO A 106 33.42 10.41 -31.68
N GLU A 107 34.51 9.81 -32.19
CA GLU A 107 35.68 10.58 -32.59
C GLU A 107 35.27 11.50 -33.75
N LEU A 108 35.45 12.81 -33.56
CA LEU A 108 35.20 13.84 -34.58
C LEU A 108 36.31 13.86 -35.62
#